data_AF-A0A1Q9JTD0-F1
#
_entry.id   AF-A0A1Q9JTD0-F1
#
_cell.length_a   1.000
_cell.length_b   1.000
_cell.length_c   1.000
_cell.angle_alpha   90.00
_cell.angle_beta   90.00
_cell.angle_gamma   90.00
#
_symmetry.space_group_name_H-M   'P 1'
#
loop_
_entity.id
_entity.type
_entity.pdbx_description
1 polymer ?
#
loop_
_entity_poly.entity_id
_entity_poly.type
_entity_poly.pdbx_seq_one_letter_code
_entity_poly.pdbx_strand_id
1 'polypeptide(L)'
;MITKDNPGNIESFKELKTLYSNEEWEKIREEIFSGLPKYAHVDQLYKEEKLYDRLLEYVLSTEGLYALREYEKELKDYYPEEILQKYADEVNRMATHTADRRRYQEWVAILRRMSKIKGGKEKVCEIVEHWRFAYRNRPAMMDELRKL
;
A
#
# COMPACT_ATOMS: atom_id res chain seq x y z
N MET A 1 19.06 23.82 -3.07
CA MET A 1 18.50 24.21 -1.74
C MET A 1 17.07 23.71 -1.74
N ILE A 2 16.65 22.85 -0.82
CA ILE A 2 15.23 22.43 -0.71
C ILE A 2 14.46 23.70 -0.34
N THR A 3 14.00 24.43 -1.35
CA THR A 3 13.27 25.68 -1.13
C THR A 3 11.90 25.32 -0.57
N LYS A 4 11.39 26.18 0.31
CA LYS A 4 10.06 26.07 0.92
C LYS A 4 8.93 25.90 -0.11
N ASP A 5 9.22 26.13 -1.39
CA ASP A 5 8.29 26.12 -2.51
C ASP A 5 8.04 24.72 -3.12
N ASN A 6 8.86 23.70 -2.82
CA ASN A 6 8.62 22.32 -3.28
C ASN A 6 8.99 21.25 -2.22
N PRO A 7 8.25 21.18 -1.11
CA PRO A 7 8.52 20.21 -0.04
C PRO A 7 8.33 18.78 -0.55
N GLY A 8 9.35 17.94 -0.35
CA GLY A 8 9.34 16.54 -0.83
C GLY A 8 9.93 16.31 -2.22
N ASN A 9 10.55 17.33 -2.84
CA ASN A 9 11.23 17.15 -4.13
C ASN A 9 12.41 16.16 -4.03
N ILE A 10 12.31 15.02 -4.71
CA ILE A 10 13.31 13.95 -4.69
C ILE A 10 14.67 14.43 -5.22
N GLU A 11 14.71 15.21 -6.30
CA GLU A 11 15.97 15.64 -6.93
C GLU A 11 16.77 16.53 -5.98
N SER A 12 16.13 17.52 -5.37
CA SER A 12 16.73 18.40 -4.38
C SER A 12 17.21 17.65 -3.14
N PHE A 13 16.47 16.60 -2.73
CA PHE A 13 16.86 15.75 -1.61
C PHE A 13 18.10 14.92 -1.94
N LYS A 14 18.19 14.35 -3.15
CA LYS A 14 19.37 13.62 -3.64
C LYS A 14 20.59 14.51 -3.73
N GLU A 15 20.45 15.71 -4.31
CA GLU A 15 21.54 16.68 -4.39
C GLU A 15 22.06 17.03 -2.99
N LEU A 16 21.16 17.32 -2.05
CA LEU A 16 21.53 17.66 -0.68
C LEU A 16 22.30 16.50 -0.01
N LYS A 17 21.85 15.26 -0.21
CA LYS A 17 22.52 14.06 0.32
C LYS A 17 23.98 13.95 -0.10
N THR A 18 24.31 14.35 -1.33
CA THR A 18 25.71 14.27 -1.82
C THR A 18 26.68 15.21 -1.10
N LEU A 19 26.17 16.19 -0.35
CA LEU A 19 26.97 17.19 0.34
C LEU A 19 27.41 16.75 1.74
N TYR A 20 26.93 15.61 2.23
CA TYR A 20 27.17 15.13 3.59
C TYR A 20 27.76 13.72 3.57
N SER A 21 28.55 13.39 4.60
CA SER A 21 28.91 12.00 4.87
C SER A 21 27.68 11.20 5.32
N ASN A 22 27.76 9.86 5.28
CA ASN A 22 26.64 9.01 5.71
C ASN A 22 26.24 9.27 7.18
N GLU A 23 27.20 9.48 8.07
CA GLU A 23 26.95 9.72 9.51
C GLU A 23 26.26 11.08 9.77
N GLU A 24 26.67 12.11 9.03
CA GLU A 24 26.04 13.43 9.10
C GLU A 24 24.65 13.42 8.46
N TRP A 25 24.53 12.70 7.34
CA TRP A 25 23.29 12.62 6.58
C TRP A 25 22.13 12.06 7.39
N GLU A 26 22.36 11.05 8.23
CA GLU A 26 21.31 10.50 9.07
C GLU A 26 20.67 11.58 9.95
N LYS A 27 21.48 12.45 10.59
CA LYS A 27 20.98 13.53 11.43
C LYS A 27 20.23 14.58 10.61
N ILE A 28 20.83 15.03 9.51
CA ILE A 28 20.24 16.03 8.61
C ILE A 28 18.92 15.54 8.00
N ARG A 29 18.85 14.27 7.62
CA ARG A 29 17.64 13.64 7.08
C ARG A 29 16.49 13.69 8.08
N GLU A 30 16.74 13.36 9.35
CA GLU A 30 15.69 13.41 10.37
C GLU A 30 15.23 14.85 10.64
N GLU A 31 16.14 15.83 10.62
CA GLU A 31 15.77 17.25 10.69
C GLU A 31 14.87 17.65 9.51
N ILE A 32 15.22 17.23 8.28
CA ILE A 32 14.39 17.47 7.09
C ILE A 32 13.00 16.87 7.28
N PHE A 33 12.90 15.59 7.64
CA PHE A 33 11.60 14.93 7.85
C PHE A 33 10.76 15.62 8.92
N SER A 34 11.36 16.06 10.01
CA SER A 34 10.66 16.80 11.07
C SER A 34 10.13 18.16 10.61
N GLY A 35 10.79 18.78 9.64
CA GLY A 35 10.43 20.08 9.08
C GLY A 35 9.47 20.02 7.88
N LEU A 36 9.17 18.84 7.34
CA LEU A 36 8.29 18.71 6.18
C LEU A 36 6.82 18.98 6.54
N PRO A 37 6.08 19.71 5.70
CA PRO A 37 4.65 19.89 5.91
C PRO A 37 3.89 18.57 5.70
N LYS A 38 2.72 18.45 6.32
CA LYS A 38 1.87 17.23 6.24
C LYS A 38 1.46 16.83 4.82
N TYR A 39 1.45 17.78 3.88
CA TYR A 39 1.10 17.53 2.48
C TYR A 39 2.30 17.17 1.60
N ALA A 40 3.52 17.10 2.16
CA ALA A 40 4.69 16.67 1.42
C ALA A 40 4.59 15.18 1.05
N HIS A 41 5.08 14.82 -0.13
CA HIS A 41 5.20 13.44 -0.60
C HIS A 41 6.35 12.70 0.11
N VAL A 42 6.22 12.52 1.44
CA VAL A 42 7.22 11.89 2.31
C VAL A 42 7.46 10.41 1.98
N ASP A 43 6.45 9.76 1.42
CA ASP A 43 6.46 8.38 0.93
C ASP A 43 7.55 8.13 -0.12
N GLN A 44 7.70 9.06 -1.06
CA GLN A 44 8.76 8.98 -2.07
C GLN A 44 10.15 9.10 -1.45
N LEU A 45 10.31 9.94 -0.43
CA LEU A 45 11.59 10.08 0.28
C LEU A 45 11.91 8.84 1.13
N TYR A 46 10.91 8.24 1.79
CA TYR A 46 11.10 6.98 2.53
C TYR A 46 11.52 5.85 1.60
N LYS A 47 10.92 5.75 0.41
CA LYS A 47 11.32 4.80 -0.61
C LYS A 47 12.78 5.01 -1.05
N GLU A 48 13.18 6.25 -1.32
CA GLU A 48 14.54 6.59 -1.74
C GLU A 48 15.58 6.24 -0.65
N GLU A 49 15.27 6.53 0.60
CA GLU A 49 16.13 6.23 1.75
C GLU A 49 16.02 4.78 2.23
N LYS A 50 15.21 3.95 1.57
CA LYS A 50 14.91 2.55 1.95
C LYS A 50 14.41 2.41 3.39
N LEU A 51 13.68 3.41 3.88
CA LEU A 51 13.05 3.42 5.20
C LEU A 51 11.72 2.66 5.15
N TYR A 52 11.80 1.34 4.93
CA TYR A 52 10.62 0.53 4.62
C TYR A 52 9.61 0.42 5.77
N ASP A 53 10.04 0.44 7.03
CA ASP A 53 9.12 0.49 8.18
C ASP A 53 8.24 1.76 8.11
N ARG A 54 8.84 2.93 7.89
CA ARG A 54 8.10 4.21 7.78
C ARG A 54 7.24 4.27 6.52
N LEU A 55 7.72 3.67 5.42
CA LEU A 55 6.95 3.56 4.18
C LEU A 55 5.72 2.66 4.38
N LEU A 56 5.85 1.57 5.13
CA LEU A 56 4.73 0.70 5.48
C LEU A 56 3.70 1.46 6.32
N GLU A 57 4.12 2.18 7.36
CA GLU A 57 3.21 2.99 8.19
C GLU A 57 2.41 4.00 7.33
N TYR A 58 3.08 4.66 6.37
CA TYR A 58 2.41 5.55 5.42
C TYR A 58 1.36 4.80 4.58
N VAL A 59 1.71 3.63 4.04
CA VAL A 59 0.80 2.81 3.22
C VAL A 59 -0.42 2.33 4.03
N LEU A 60 -0.20 1.88 5.26
CA LEU A 60 -1.27 1.38 6.13
C LEU A 60 -2.23 2.49 6.58
N SER A 61 -1.71 3.67 6.88
CA SER A 61 -2.50 4.84 7.29
C SER A 61 -3.24 5.51 6.14
N THR A 62 -2.76 5.36 4.89
CA THR A 62 -3.43 5.91 3.71
C THR A 62 -4.69 5.10 3.37
N GLU A 63 -5.81 5.78 3.17
CA GLU A 63 -7.07 5.13 2.80
C GLU A 63 -7.02 4.60 1.36
N GLY A 64 -7.59 3.41 1.13
CA GLY A 64 -7.73 2.83 -0.19
C GLY A 64 -6.48 2.10 -0.67
N LEU A 65 -6.47 1.78 -1.96
CA LEU A 65 -5.47 0.90 -2.57
C LEU A 65 -4.39 1.65 -3.35
N TYR A 66 -4.42 2.98 -3.42
CA TYR A 66 -3.48 3.74 -4.24
C TYR A 66 -2.03 3.58 -3.73
N ALA A 67 -1.76 4.00 -2.49
CA ALA A 67 -0.44 3.88 -1.88
C ALA A 67 0.01 2.41 -1.79
N LEU A 68 -0.91 1.51 -1.46
CA LEU A 68 -0.63 0.07 -1.41
C LEU A 68 -0.13 -0.46 -2.76
N ARG A 69 -0.79 -0.10 -3.86
CA ARG A 69 -0.40 -0.57 -5.20
C ARG A 69 0.91 0.06 -5.68
N GLU A 70 1.15 1.31 -5.32
CA GLU A 70 2.36 2.05 -5.67
C GLU A 70 3.61 1.43 -5.01
N TYR A 71 3.50 1.03 -3.74
CA TYR A 71 4.63 0.57 -2.92
C TYR A 71 4.65 -0.94 -2.63
N GLU A 72 3.71 -1.70 -3.18
CA GLU A 72 3.64 -3.15 -2.98
C GLU A 72 4.95 -3.85 -3.36
N LYS A 73 5.57 -3.44 -4.48
CA LYS A 73 6.77 -4.12 -4.99
C LYS A 73 7.93 -4.01 -4.02
N GLU A 74 8.07 -2.87 -3.37
CA GLU A 74 9.12 -2.57 -2.39
C GLU A 74 8.85 -3.25 -1.06
N LEU A 75 7.58 -3.41 -0.65
CA LEU A 75 7.20 -3.84 0.69
C LEU A 75 6.86 -5.34 0.81
N LYS A 76 6.29 -5.96 -0.22
CA LYS A 76 5.71 -7.32 -0.12
C LYS A 76 6.70 -8.42 0.27
N ASP A 77 7.99 -8.23 0.02
CA ASP A 77 9.01 -9.23 0.33
C ASP A 77 9.46 -9.14 1.80
N TYR A 78 9.29 -7.96 2.43
CA TYR A 78 9.65 -7.69 3.82
C TYR A 78 8.44 -7.80 4.76
N TYR A 79 7.28 -7.29 4.32
CA TYR A 79 6.04 -7.19 5.11
C TYR A 79 4.84 -7.83 4.38
N PRO A 80 4.93 -9.12 3.98
CA PRO A 80 3.86 -9.76 3.22
C PRO A 80 2.54 -9.80 3.98
N GLU A 81 2.58 -10.01 5.30
CA GLU A 81 1.38 -10.17 6.14
C GLU A 81 0.60 -8.85 6.24
N GLU A 82 1.29 -7.74 6.50
CA GLU A 82 0.71 -6.41 6.65
C GLU A 82 0.12 -5.91 5.32
N ILE A 83 0.83 -6.16 4.21
CA ILE A 83 0.35 -5.83 2.87
C ILE A 83 -0.91 -6.63 2.53
N LEU A 84 -0.93 -7.93 2.84
CA LEU A 84 -2.10 -8.78 2.66
C LEU A 84 -3.28 -8.34 3.52
N GLN A 85 -3.03 -7.98 4.78
CA GLN A 85 -4.07 -7.51 5.69
C GLN A 85 -4.68 -6.20 5.20
N LYS A 86 -3.87 -5.23 4.75
CA LYS A 86 -4.37 -3.99 4.16
C LYS A 86 -5.23 -4.24 2.91
N TYR A 87 -4.81 -5.15 2.03
CA TYR A 87 -5.64 -5.56 0.89
C TYR A 87 -6.97 -6.17 1.35
N ALA A 88 -6.94 -7.06 2.34
CA ALA A 88 -8.12 -7.72 2.88
C ALA A 88 -9.10 -6.70 3.47
N ASP A 89 -8.62 -5.74 4.26
CA ASP A 89 -9.44 -4.72 4.89
C ASP A 89 -10.15 -3.85 3.84
N GLU A 90 -9.41 -3.35 2.85
CA GLU A 90 -9.97 -2.50 1.80
C GLU A 90 -10.97 -3.27 0.91
N VAL A 91 -10.66 -4.51 0.51
CA VAL A 91 -11.57 -5.28 -0.35
C VAL A 91 -12.82 -5.73 0.39
N ASN A 92 -12.71 -6.09 1.68
CA ASN A 92 -13.87 -6.40 2.52
C ASN A 92 -14.75 -5.17 2.73
N ARG A 93 -14.15 -4.00 2.96
CA ARG A 93 -14.87 -2.72 3.05
C ARG A 93 -15.65 -2.44 1.77
N MET A 94 -15.01 -2.60 0.60
CA MET A 94 -15.69 -2.47 -0.70
C MET A 94 -16.84 -3.47 -0.86
N ALA A 95 -16.66 -4.72 -0.38
CA ALA A 95 -17.63 -5.80 -0.52
C ALA A 95 -18.90 -5.66 0.33
N THR A 96 -18.89 -4.82 1.37
CA THR A 96 -20.07 -4.54 2.18
C THR A 96 -21.24 -4.01 1.34
N HIS A 97 -20.95 -3.17 0.35
CA HIS A 97 -21.96 -2.59 -0.53
C HIS A 97 -22.32 -3.53 -1.68
N THR A 98 -23.60 -3.54 -2.07
CA THR A 98 -24.03 -4.22 -3.30
C THR A 98 -23.42 -3.51 -4.50
N ALA A 99 -22.96 -4.28 -5.48
CA ALA A 99 -22.23 -3.77 -6.62
C ALA A 99 -22.67 -4.42 -7.93
N ASP A 100 -22.25 -3.84 -9.05
CA ASP A 100 -22.46 -4.42 -10.36
C ASP A 100 -21.40 -5.48 -10.69
N ARG A 101 -21.58 -6.16 -11.83
CA ARG A 101 -20.66 -7.22 -12.26
C ARG A 101 -19.23 -6.73 -12.46
N ARG A 102 -19.06 -5.49 -12.90
CA ARG A 102 -17.73 -4.89 -13.12
C ARG A 102 -16.97 -4.75 -11.81
N ARG A 103 -17.61 -4.25 -10.74
CA ARG A 103 -16.99 -4.15 -9.42
C ARG A 103 -16.63 -5.51 -8.83
N TYR A 104 -17.46 -6.54 -9.03
CA TYR A 104 -17.09 -7.91 -8.61
C TYR A 104 -15.83 -8.41 -9.33
N GLN A 105 -15.69 -8.11 -10.62
CA GLN A 105 -14.47 -8.44 -11.36
C GLN A 105 -13.24 -7.68 -10.83
N GLU A 106 -13.40 -6.42 -10.45
CA GLU A 106 -12.34 -5.62 -9.81
C GLU A 106 -11.89 -6.25 -8.48
N TRP A 107 -12.83 -6.70 -7.65
CA TRP A 107 -12.51 -7.38 -6.38
C TRP A 107 -11.79 -8.71 -6.60
N VAL A 108 -12.26 -9.51 -7.56
CA VAL A 108 -11.58 -10.77 -7.94
C VAL A 108 -10.17 -10.49 -8.47
N ALA A 109 -9.96 -9.41 -9.23
CA ALA A 109 -8.61 -9.03 -9.67
C ALA A 109 -7.69 -8.67 -8.49
N ILE A 110 -8.22 -8.02 -7.45
CA ILE A 110 -7.48 -7.76 -6.19
C ILE A 110 -7.12 -9.09 -5.50
N LEU A 111 -8.09 -9.99 -5.32
CA LEU A 111 -7.85 -11.30 -4.71
C LEU A 111 -6.79 -12.12 -5.48
N ARG A 112 -6.84 -12.13 -6.82
CA ARG A 112 -5.79 -12.78 -7.63
C ARG A 112 -4.41 -12.17 -7.44
N ARG A 113 -4.32 -10.87 -7.18
CA ARG A 113 -3.05 -10.19 -6.88
C ARG A 113 -2.55 -10.60 -5.50
N MET A 114 -3.42 -10.63 -4.50
CA MET A 114 -3.10 -11.11 -3.14
C MET A 114 -2.53 -12.54 -3.18
N SER A 115 -3.12 -13.45 -3.94
CA SER A 115 -2.63 -14.85 -4.07
C SER A 115 -1.19 -14.99 -4.59
N LYS A 116 -0.59 -13.93 -5.14
CA LYS A 116 0.81 -13.91 -5.61
C LYS A 116 1.80 -13.45 -4.54
N ILE A 117 1.31 -12.95 -3.40
CA ILE A 117 2.12 -12.56 -2.25
C ILE A 117 2.27 -13.78 -1.34
N LYS A 118 3.41 -13.90 -0.64
CA LYS A 118 3.66 -14.98 0.32
C LYS A 118 2.57 -15.00 1.40
N GLY A 119 1.93 -16.16 1.63
CA GLY A 119 0.78 -16.29 2.55
C GLY A 119 -0.56 -15.82 1.98
N GLY A 120 -0.57 -15.35 0.73
CA GLY A 120 -1.74 -14.73 0.12
C GLY A 120 -2.82 -15.72 -0.31
N LYS A 121 -2.45 -16.97 -0.62
CA LYS A 121 -3.44 -17.99 -1.00
C LYS A 121 -4.34 -18.34 0.17
N GLU A 122 -3.74 -18.52 1.34
CA GLU A 122 -4.42 -18.81 2.60
C GLU A 122 -5.38 -17.66 2.96
N LYS A 123 -4.88 -16.42 2.93
CA LYS A 123 -5.70 -15.22 3.20
C LYS A 123 -6.86 -15.06 2.21
N VAL A 124 -6.63 -15.35 0.93
CA VAL A 124 -7.69 -15.29 -0.10
C VAL A 124 -8.74 -16.37 0.12
N CYS A 125 -8.34 -17.60 0.50
CA CYS A 125 -9.29 -18.65 0.87
C CYS A 125 -10.20 -18.20 2.02
N GLU A 126 -9.64 -17.64 3.10
CA GLU A 126 -10.41 -17.10 4.23
C GLU A 126 -11.46 -16.07 3.78
N ILE A 127 -11.06 -15.12 2.93
CA ILE A 127 -11.97 -14.08 2.40
C ILE A 127 -13.08 -14.70 1.55
N VAL A 128 -12.73 -15.61 0.65
CA VAL A 128 -13.69 -16.25 -0.27
C VAL A 128 -14.72 -17.08 0.51
N GLU A 129 -14.28 -17.83 1.52
CA GLU A 129 -15.18 -18.61 2.38
C GLU A 129 -16.12 -17.69 3.18
N HIS A 130 -15.58 -16.62 3.76
CA HIS A 130 -16.39 -15.61 4.45
C HIS A 130 -17.44 -15.00 3.51
N TRP A 131 -17.06 -14.61 2.30
CA TRP A 131 -17.97 -14.00 1.33
C TRP A 131 -19.04 -14.97 0.82
N ARG A 132 -18.70 -16.25 0.61
CA ARG A 132 -19.67 -17.29 0.24
C ARG A 132 -20.76 -17.43 1.30
N PHE A 133 -20.41 -17.32 2.57
CA PHE A 133 -21.37 -17.36 3.66
C PHE A 133 -22.16 -16.05 3.78
N ALA A 134 -21.47 -14.91 3.92
CA ALA A 134 -22.07 -13.61 4.19
C ALA A 134 -22.92 -13.07 3.01
N TYR A 135 -22.53 -13.37 1.78
CA TYR A 135 -23.13 -12.81 0.56
C TYR A 135 -23.76 -13.87 -0.34
N ARG A 136 -24.19 -15.02 0.21
CA ARG A 136 -24.80 -16.15 -0.54
C ARG A 136 -25.95 -15.77 -1.48
N ASN A 137 -26.65 -14.67 -1.19
CA ASN A 137 -27.76 -14.15 -1.99
C ASN A 137 -27.31 -13.20 -3.13
N ARG A 138 -26.02 -13.15 -3.46
CA ARG A 138 -25.45 -12.37 -4.58
C ARG A 138 -24.91 -13.33 -5.67
N PRO A 139 -25.76 -13.88 -6.56
CA PRO A 139 -25.33 -14.88 -7.55
C PRO A 139 -24.19 -14.41 -8.46
N ALA A 140 -24.26 -13.17 -8.94
CA ALA A 140 -23.22 -12.61 -9.81
C ALA A 140 -21.84 -12.55 -9.11
N MET A 141 -21.82 -12.28 -7.81
CA MET A 141 -20.58 -12.31 -7.02
C MET A 141 -20.04 -13.73 -6.92
N MET A 142 -20.90 -14.72 -6.64
CA MET A 142 -20.50 -16.13 -6.57
C MET A 142 -19.94 -16.64 -7.90
N ASP A 143 -20.53 -16.20 -9.02
CA ASP A 143 -20.03 -16.55 -10.36
C ASP A 143 -18.64 -15.97 -10.64
N GLU A 144 -18.35 -14.74 -10.17
CA GLU A 144 -17.00 -14.18 -10.30
C GLU A 144 -16.01 -14.87 -9.36
N LEU A 145 -16.41 -15.21 -8.12
CA LEU A 145 -15.55 -15.93 -7.16
C LEU A 145 -15.17 -17.34 -7.62
N ARG A 146 -16.00 -18.01 -8.43
CA ARG A 146 -15.67 -19.30 -9.05
C ARG A 146 -14.53 -19.22 -10.08
N LYS A 147 -14.16 -18.03 -10.52
CA LYS A 147 -13.10 -17.80 -11.51
C LYS A 147 -11.74 -17.50 -10.88
N LEU A 148 -11.64 -17.52 -9.55
CA LEU A 148 -10.38 -17.28 -8.83
C LEU A 148 -9.38 -18.41 -9.03
#